data_AF-M0M0I0-F1
#
_entry.id   AF-M0M0I0-F1
#
_cell.length_a   1.000
_cell.length_b   1.000
_cell.length_c   1.000
_cell.angle_alpha   90.00
_cell.angle_beta   90.00
_cell.angle_gamma   90.00
#
_symmetry.space_group_name_H-M   'P 1'
#
loop_
_entity.id
_entity.type
_entity.pdbx_description
1 polymer ?
#
loop_
_entity_poly.entity_id
_entity_poly.type
_entity_poly.pdbx_seq_one_letter_code
_entity_poly.pdbx_strand_id
1 'polypeptide(L)'
;MTEEVNEEATETVNETVSDLARPPNADVEIESDGTILVLSTDPGTVGVMCGLPETDDPVEEVRTADEAVTGPGKIEGCDTERIVAVNEAGDIEVVERLD
;
A
#
# COMPACT_ATOMS: atom_id res chain seq x y z
N MET A 1 -44.29 15.56 -27.29
CA MET A 1 -44.12 14.10 -27.50
C MET A 1 -42.95 13.96 -28.45
N THR A 2 -41.75 13.54 -28.07
CA THR A 2 -41.17 12.87 -26.88
C THR A 2 -39.66 13.06 -27.13
N GLU A 3 -38.93 13.81 -26.32
CA GLU A 3 -38.06 13.31 -25.24
C GLU A 3 -37.47 11.91 -25.48
N GLU A 4 -36.18 11.79 -25.15
CA GLU A 4 -35.44 10.56 -24.84
C GLU A 4 -34.78 9.83 -26.02
N VAL A 5 -33.46 10.03 -26.19
CA VAL A 5 -32.45 8.96 -26.06
C VAL A 5 -31.09 9.63 -25.73
N ASN A 6 -30.95 10.05 -24.49
CA ASN A 6 -29.64 10.23 -23.85
C ASN A 6 -29.56 9.04 -22.89
N GLU A 7 -28.46 8.27 -22.92
CA GLU A 7 -28.08 7.19 -21.98
C GLU A 7 -27.63 5.92 -22.73
N GLU A 8 -26.47 5.97 -23.41
CA GLU A 8 -25.75 4.74 -23.76
C GLU A 8 -24.23 5.00 -23.88
N ALA A 9 -23.66 5.74 -22.91
CA ALA A 9 -22.23 6.02 -22.89
C ALA A 9 -21.59 5.96 -21.49
N THR A 10 -22.31 5.53 -20.46
CA THR A 10 -21.82 5.61 -19.06
C THR A 10 -21.51 4.26 -18.41
N GLU A 11 -21.69 3.13 -19.09
CA GLU A 11 -21.59 1.81 -18.42
C GLU A 11 -20.29 1.04 -18.72
N THR A 12 -19.45 1.46 -19.67
CA THR A 12 -18.24 0.69 -20.05
C THR A 12 -16.97 1.09 -19.30
N VAL A 13 -16.98 2.17 -18.52
CA VAL A 13 -15.75 2.64 -17.82
C VAL A 13 -15.49 1.90 -16.50
N ASN A 14 -16.48 1.16 -15.97
CA ASN A 14 -16.40 0.60 -14.63
C ASN A 14 -15.83 -0.83 -14.56
N GLU A 15 -15.77 -1.57 -15.67
CA GLU A 15 -15.27 -2.97 -15.67
C GLU A 15 -13.76 -3.09 -15.92
N THR A 16 -13.09 -2.09 -16.49
CA THR A 16 -11.64 -2.15 -16.76
C THR A 16 -10.78 -1.61 -15.61
N VAL A 17 -11.37 -0.90 -14.65
CA VAL A 17 -10.64 -0.37 -13.48
C VAL A 17 -10.48 -1.39 -12.35
N SER A 18 -11.15 -2.55 -12.41
CA SER A 18 -11.06 -3.59 -11.38
C SER A 18 -9.79 -4.44 -11.41
N ASP A 19 -9.07 -4.48 -12.54
CA ASP A 19 -7.82 -5.25 -12.71
C ASP A 19 -6.54 -4.41 -12.57
N LEU A 20 -6.67 -3.09 -12.44
CA LEU A 20 -5.52 -2.25 -12.10
C LEU A 20 -5.40 -2.20 -10.59
N ALA A 21 -4.57 -3.09 -10.04
CA ALA A 21 -4.17 -3.03 -8.64
C ALA A 21 -3.70 -1.60 -8.34
N ARG A 22 -4.33 -0.96 -7.34
CA ARG A 22 -3.89 0.36 -6.91
C ARG A 22 -2.47 0.20 -6.32
N PRO A 23 -1.51 1.05 -6.71
CA PRO A 23 -0.21 1.03 -6.07
C PRO A 23 -0.37 1.20 -4.55
N PRO A 24 0.35 0.40 -3.74
CA PRO A 24 0.31 0.58 -2.30
C PRO A 24 0.97 1.91 -1.94
N ASN A 25 0.40 2.59 -0.95
CA ASN A 25 0.97 3.80 -0.38
C ASN A 25 0.66 3.90 1.11
N ALA A 26 1.46 4.66 1.84
CA ALA A 26 1.30 4.90 3.26
C ALA A 26 1.89 6.25 3.63
N ASP A 27 1.33 6.87 4.65
CA ASP A 27 1.87 8.08 5.25
C ASP A 27 2.70 7.67 6.47
N VAL A 28 3.99 8.04 6.47
CA VAL A 28 4.97 7.62 7.49
C VAL A 28 5.76 8.82 8.01
N GLU A 29 6.18 8.73 9.27
CA GLU A 29 7.10 9.68 9.90
C GLU A 29 8.27 8.93 10.54
N ILE A 30 9.49 9.44 10.36
CA ILE A 30 10.70 8.84 10.92
C ILE A 30 11.19 9.67 12.11
N GLU A 31 11.33 9.02 13.26
CA GLU A 31 11.91 9.62 14.45
C GLU A 31 13.45 9.59 14.40
N SER A 32 14.11 10.47 15.17
CA SER A 32 15.57 10.57 15.20
C SER A 32 16.30 9.33 15.75
N ASP A 33 15.58 8.41 16.38
CA ASP A 33 16.10 7.12 16.87
C ASP A 33 15.96 6.00 15.84
N GLY A 34 15.39 6.28 14.65
CA GLY A 34 15.14 5.29 13.60
C GLY A 34 13.79 4.56 13.71
N THR A 35 12.97 4.90 14.70
CA THR A 35 11.58 4.43 14.80
C THR A 35 10.74 5.04 13.68
N ILE A 36 9.91 4.21 13.04
CA ILE A 36 9.07 4.63 11.92
C ILE A 36 7.61 4.56 12.36
N LEU A 37 6.95 5.70 12.41
CA LEU A 37 5.52 5.81 12.67
C LEU A 37 4.77 5.70 11.36
N VAL A 38 3.91 4.70 11.24
CA VAL A 38 2.92 4.63 10.16
C VAL A 38 1.69 5.38 10.63
N LEU A 39 1.39 6.52 10.00
CA LEU A 39 0.26 7.37 10.35
C LEU A 39 -1.03 6.85 9.70
N SER A 40 -0.93 6.40 8.44
CA SER A 40 -2.05 5.82 7.72
C SER A 40 -1.58 4.96 6.55
N THR A 41 -2.45 4.06 6.10
CA THR A 41 -2.24 3.24 4.90
C THR A 41 -3.40 3.48 3.94
N ASP A 42 -3.11 3.57 2.64
CA ASP A 42 -4.15 3.63 1.62
C ASP A 42 -5.02 2.36 1.66
N PRO A 43 -6.31 2.44 1.26
CA PRO A 43 -7.22 1.29 1.30
C PRO A 43 -6.82 0.12 0.37
N GLY A 44 -5.84 0.31 -0.51
CA GLY A 44 -5.25 -0.77 -1.32
C GLY A 44 -3.99 -1.40 -0.71
N THR A 45 -3.47 -0.83 0.38
CA THR A 45 -2.24 -1.28 1.04
C THR A 45 -2.58 -2.31 2.11
N VAL A 46 -1.96 -3.49 2.04
CA VAL A 46 -2.09 -4.52 3.08
C VAL A 46 -1.24 -4.21 4.31
N GLY A 47 -0.10 -3.55 4.10
CA GLY A 47 0.76 -3.11 5.18
C GLY A 47 2.07 -2.51 4.69
N VAL A 48 2.82 -2.02 5.66
CA VAL A 48 4.10 -1.34 5.52
C VAL A 48 5.14 -2.15 6.27
N MET A 49 6.33 -2.28 5.72
CA MET A 49 7.43 -3.02 6.32
C MET A 49 8.74 -2.27 6.15
N CYS A 50 9.69 -2.60 7.03
CA CYS A 50 11.06 -2.14 6.90
C CYS A 50 11.79 -3.00 5.87
N GLY A 51 12.36 -2.39 4.84
CA GLY A 51 13.08 -3.10 3.79
C GLY A 51 12.17 -3.75 2.75
N LEU A 52 12.78 -4.41 1.77
CA LEU A 52 12.03 -5.20 0.79
C LEU A 52 11.71 -6.58 1.37
N PRO A 53 10.55 -7.17 1.01
CA PRO A 53 10.21 -8.51 1.42
C PRO A 53 11.23 -9.54 0.92
N GLU A 54 11.53 -10.53 1.77
CA GLU A 54 12.56 -11.53 1.51
C GLU A 54 12.01 -12.81 0.86
N THR A 55 10.70 -13.05 1.00
CA THR A 55 10.01 -14.20 0.41
C THR A 55 9.40 -13.87 -0.95
N ASP A 56 9.09 -14.93 -1.71
CA ASP A 56 8.35 -14.83 -2.98
C ASP A 56 6.88 -14.39 -2.81
N ASP A 57 6.37 -14.32 -1.56
CA ASP A 57 4.97 -14.00 -1.25
C ASP A 57 4.88 -12.81 -0.27
N PRO A 58 5.03 -11.57 -0.78
CA PRO A 58 5.20 -10.38 0.07
C PRO A 58 3.95 -10.06 0.90
N VAL A 59 2.77 -10.48 0.44
CA VAL A 59 1.49 -10.28 1.15
C VAL A 59 1.43 -11.15 2.41
N GLU A 60 1.79 -12.43 2.28
CA GLU A 60 1.83 -13.35 3.42
C GLU A 60 2.93 -12.95 4.41
N GLU A 61 4.07 -12.45 3.92
CA GLU A 61 5.13 -11.90 4.76
C GLU A 61 4.62 -10.72 5.60
N VAL A 62 3.98 -9.72 5.00
CA VAL A 62 3.39 -8.58 5.72
C VAL A 62 2.35 -9.02 6.76
N ARG A 63 1.61 -10.11 6.51
CA ARG A 63 0.59 -10.62 7.43
C ARG A 63 1.16 -11.41 8.61
N THR A 64 2.37 -11.94 8.48
CA THR A 64 2.97 -12.85 9.45
C THR A 64 4.19 -12.27 10.16
N ALA A 65 4.82 -11.25 9.57
CA ALA A 65 5.95 -10.55 10.15
C ALA A 65 5.50 -9.66 11.33
N ASP A 66 6.14 -9.83 12.48
CA ASP A 66 5.96 -8.94 13.64
C ASP A 66 6.43 -7.50 13.35
N GLU A 67 7.30 -7.33 12.36
CA GLU A 67 7.91 -6.07 11.93
C GLU A 67 7.14 -5.35 10.81
N ALA A 68 6.01 -5.91 10.38
CA ALA A 68 5.08 -5.27 9.45
C ALA A 68 3.90 -4.62 10.17
N VAL A 69 3.45 -3.49 9.64
CA VAL A 69 2.34 -2.72 10.20
C VAL A 69 1.23 -2.60 9.15
N THR A 70 0.06 -3.13 9.46
CA THR A 70 -1.10 -3.19 8.56
C THR A 70 -2.07 -1.99 8.71
N GLY A 71 -1.59 -0.86 9.23
CA GLY A 71 -2.41 0.30 9.57
C GLY A 71 -1.64 1.36 10.35
N PRO A 72 -2.29 2.19 11.18
CA PRO A 72 -1.57 3.12 12.04
C PRO A 72 -0.80 2.36 13.13
N GLY A 73 0.50 2.61 13.25
CA GLY A 73 1.37 1.86 14.15
C GLY A 73 2.81 2.34 14.13
N LYS A 74 3.71 1.54 14.71
CA LYS A 74 5.15 1.84 14.71
C LYS A 74 5.96 0.61 14.33
N ILE A 75 7.04 0.84 13.60
CA ILE A 75 8.09 -0.13 13.30
C ILE A 75 9.32 0.33 14.08
N GLU A 76 9.81 -0.51 14.99
CA GLU A 76 10.99 -0.22 15.82
C GLU A 76 12.20 -0.96 15.26
N GLY A 77 13.39 -0.34 15.31
CA GLY A 77 14.62 -0.98 14.85
C GLY A 77 14.68 -1.17 13.33
N CYS A 78 14.17 -0.21 12.56
CA CYS A 78 14.30 -0.28 11.11
C CYS A 78 15.73 0.09 10.68
N ASP A 79 16.59 -0.92 10.55
CA ASP A 79 17.99 -0.77 10.15
C ASP A 79 18.20 -0.72 8.63
N THR A 80 17.11 -0.67 7.85
CA THR A 80 17.17 -0.72 6.38
C THR A 80 17.09 0.69 5.77
N GLU A 81 17.65 0.86 4.57
CA GLU A 81 17.66 2.16 3.88
C GLU A 81 16.28 2.57 3.31
N ARG A 82 15.22 1.74 3.43
CA ARG A 82 13.95 1.95 2.73
C ARG A 82 12.77 1.39 3.50
N ILE A 83 11.66 2.11 3.48
CA ILE A 83 10.35 1.64 3.91
C ILE A 83 9.54 1.29 2.67
N VAL A 84 8.86 0.15 2.68
CA VAL A 84 8.00 -0.25 1.56
C VAL A 84 6.59 -0.56 2.02
N ALA A 85 5.64 -0.33 1.13
CA ALA A 85 4.25 -0.73 1.28
C ALA A 85 3.93 -1.84 0.27
N VAL A 86 3.07 -2.77 0.67
CA VAL A 86 2.62 -3.89 -0.15
C VAL A 86 1.11 -3.80 -0.34
N ASN A 87 0.58 -4.14 -1.52
CA ASN A 87 -0.86 -4.23 -1.78
C ASN A 87 -1.38 -5.68 -1.78
N GLU A 88 -2.69 -5.88 -1.94
CA GLU A 88 -3.29 -7.22 -2.00
C GLU A 88 -2.87 -8.05 -3.22
N ALA A 89 -2.33 -7.41 -4.27
CA ALA A 89 -1.80 -8.07 -5.45
C ALA A 89 -0.32 -8.47 -5.30
N GLY A 90 0.35 -8.07 -4.22
CA GLY A 90 1.77 -8.29 -3.99
C GLY A 90 2.69 -7.29 -4.69
N ASP A 91 2.16 -6.19 -5.23
CA ASP A 91 2.99 -5.07 -5.67
C ASP A 91 3.65 -4.41 -4.46
N ILE A 92 4.88 -3.93 -4.65
CA ILE A 92 5.70 -3.30 -3.62
C ILE A 92 6.08 -1.89 -4.08
N GLU A 93 5.80 -0.89 -3.25
CA GLU A 93 6.20 0.50 -3.49
C GLU A 93 7.11 1.01 -2.36
N VAL A 94 8.17 1.72 -2.71
CA VAL A 94 9.01 2.39 -1.70
C VAL A 94 8.29 3.65 -1.25
N VAL A 95 7.85 3.66 0.01
CA VAL A 95 7.15 4.78 0.63
C VAL A 95 8.14 5.88 0.98
N GLU A 96 9.29 5.50 1.55
CA GLU A 96 10.31 6.45 1.97
C GLU A 96 11.70 5.82 1.94
N ARG A 97 12.73 6.66 1.74
CA ARG A 97 14.13 6.27 1.78
C ARG A 97 14.80 6.89 2.99
N LEU A 98 15.52 6.08 3.76
CA LEU A 98 16.33 6.51 4.89
C LEU A 98 17.73 6.80 4.35
N ASP A 99 18.11 8.08 4.26
CA ASP A 99 19.44 8.57 3.85
C ASP A 99 20.42 8.67 5.04
#